data_AF-A0AAJ1GF99-F1
#
_entry.id   AF-A0AAJ1GF99-F1
#
_cell.length_a   1.000
_cell.length_b   1.000
_cell.length_c   1.000
_cell.angle_alpha   90.00
_cell.angle_beta   90.00
_cell.angle_gamma   90.00
#
_symmetry.space_group_name_H-M   'P 1'
#
loop_
_entity.id
_entity.type
_entity.pdbx_description
1 polymer ?
#
loop_
_entity_poly.entity_id
_entity_poly.type
_entity_poly.pdbx_seq_one_letter_code
_entity_poly.pdbx_strand_id
1 'polypeptide(L)'
;MKKSDTIVTEYVEFCLICGKPYNIHGHHLICGRGRRQNGTKDKLILPVCSECHGKIHENGVSMALSKMVGQAIYEQNHTREEFRERYGQSYF
;
A
#
# COMPACT_ATOMS: atom_id res chain seq x y z
N MET A 1 -8.04 8.67 -6.47
CA MET A 1 -6.63 8.84 -6.04
C MET A 1 -5.92 9.65 -7.10
N LYS A 2 -5.00 10.54 -6.75
CA LYS A 2 -4.18 11.29 -7.72
C LYS A 2 -2.85 10.59 -7.93
N LYS A 3 -2.21 10.80 -9.08
CA LYS A 3 -0.87 10.24 -9.35
C LYS A 3 0.17 10.68 -8.33
N SER A 4 0.04 11.91 -7.81
CA SER A 4 0.90 12.46 -6.75
C SER A 4 0.87 11.67 -5.43
N ASP A 5 -0.19 10.89 -5.20
CA ASP A 5 -0.45 10.21 -3.93
C ASP A 5 0.30 8.88 -3.82
N THR A 6 0.87 8.36 -4.92
CA THR A 6 1.51 7.04 -4.96
C THR A 6 2.80 6.99 -5.76
N ILE A 7 3.73 6.15 -5.30
CA ILE A 7 4.87 5.66 -6.10
C ILE A 7 4.68 4.22 -6.61
N VAL A 8 3.59 3.56 -6.22
CA VAL A 8 3.36 2.12 -6.48
C VAL A 8 3.09 1.84 -7.96
N THR A 9 2.40 2.75 -8.66
CA THR A 9 2.03 2.57 -10.06
C THR A 9 1.70 3.91 -10.73
N GLU A 10 1.86 3.99 -12.05
CA GLU A 10 1.40 5.12 -12.87
C GLU A 10 -0.12 5.07 -13.13
N TYR A 11 -0.73 3.88 -13.08
CA TYR A 11 -2.12 3.65 -13.50
C TYR A 11 -3.14 3.86 -12.37
N VAL A 12 -3.21 5.07 -11.84
CA VAL A 12 -4.05 5.39 -10.66
C VAL A 12 -5.55 5.41 -10.93
N GLU A 13 -5.96 5.35 -12.19
CA GLU A 13 -7.36 5.34 -12.63
C GLU A 13 -7.94 3.93 -12.73
N PHE A 14 -7.11 2.90 -12.58
CA PHE A 14 -7.52 1.49 -12.67
C PHE A 14 -7.29 0.78 -11.34
N CYS A 15 -8.17 -0.17 -11.02
CA CYS A 15 -7.94 -1.09 -9.91
C CYS A 15 -6.76 -1.99 -10.26
N LEU A 16 -5.68 -1.97 -9.47
CA LEU A 16 -4.50 -2.80 -9.78
C LEU A 16 -4.77 -4.31 -9.65
N ILE A 17 -5.83 -4.69 -8.94
CA ILE A 17 -6.19 -6.11 -8.74
C ILE A 17 -7.07 -6.65 -9.87
N CYS A 18 -8.05 -5.87 -10.34
CA CYS A 18 -9.08 -6.37 -11.28
C CYS A 18 -9.24 -5.53 -12.56
N GLY A 19 -8.49 -4.45 -12.72
CA GLY A 19 -8.48 -3.62 -13.93
C GLY A 19 -9.70 -2.72 -14.13
N LYS A 20 -10.70 -2.72 -13.24
CA LYS A 20 -11.88 -1.84 -13.38
C LYS A 20 -11.45 -0.35 -13.34
N PRO A 21 -12.04 0.54 -14.17
CA PRO A 21 -11.66 1.96 -14.24
C PRO A 21 -12.52 2.90 -13.40
N TYR A 22 -13.27 2.40 -12.41
CA TYR A 22 -14.22 3.18 -11.61
C TYR A 22 -14.24 2.76 -10.15
N ASN A 23 -14.76 3.66 -9.29
CA ASN A 23 -14.79 3.50 -7.83
C ASN A 23 -13.40 3.22 -7.22
N ILE A 24 -12.37 3.92 -7.71
CA ILE A 24 -10.98 3.73 -7.29
C ILE A 24 -10.65 4.54 -6.04
N HIS A 25 -10.19 3.83 -5.02
CA HIS A 25 -9.75 4.36 -3.74
C HIS A 25 -8.27 4.04 -3.50
N GLY A 26 -7.64 4.80 -2.61
CA GLY A 26 -6.28 4.51 -2.16
C GLY A 26 -6.28 3.56 -0.97
N HIS A 27 -5.78 2.34 -1.16
CA HIS A 27 -5.49 1.39 -0.10
C HIS A 27 -4.07 1.61 0.44
N HIS A 28 -3.91 1.76 1.76
CA HIS A 28 -2.58 1.97 2.35
C HIS A 28 -1.89 0.62 2.54
N LEU A 29 -0.77 0.38 1.86
CA LEU A 29 -0.03 -0.88 1.94
C LEU A 29 0.49 -1.13 3.36
N ILE A 30 1.01 -0.07 4.00
CA ILE A 30 1.33 -0.10 5.43
C ILE A 30 0.25 0.66 6.22
N CYS A 31 -0.47 -0.07 7.07
CA CYS A 31 -1.63 0.45 7.82
C CYS A 31 -1.45 0.34 9.35
N GLY A 32 -2.42 0.87 10.11
CA GLY A 32 -2.40 0.91 11.57
C GLY A 32 -2.05 2.29 12.15
N ARG A 33 -2.30 2.48 13.45
CA ARG A 33 -2.07 3.76 14.15
C ARG A 33 -0.58 4.13 14.06
N GLY A 34 -0.27 5.37 13.71
CA GLY A 34 1.09 5.86 13.45
C GLY A 34 1.64 5.44 12.09
N ARG A 35 1.66 4.13 11.79
CA ARG A 35 2.23 3.58 10.55
C ARG A 35 1.53 4.05 9.28
N ARG A 36 0.20 4.20 9.32
CA ARG A 36 -0.59 4.69 8.18
C ARG A 36 -0.10 6.05 7.69
N GLN A 37 0.19 6.98 8.61
CA GLN A 37 0.64 8.33 8.25
C GLN A 37 2.02 8.30 7.60
N ASN A 38 2.93 7.45 8.10
CA ASN A 38 4.24 7.23 7.47
C ASN A 38 4.07 6.66 6.05
N GLY A 39 3.20 5.66 5.88
CA GLY A 39 2.87 5.09 4.56
C GLY A 39 2.29 6.12 3.59
N THR A 40 1.47 7.06 4.08
CA THR A 40 0.98 8.19 3.26
C THR A 40 2.12 9.12 2.85
N LYS A 41 3.02 9.48 3.77
CA LYS A 41 4.18 10.34 3.47
C LYS A 41 5.13 9.68 2.45
N ASP A 42 5.27 8.36 2.53
CA ASP A 42 6.08 7.56 1.61
C ASP A 42 5.35 7.19 0.32
N LYS A 43 4.09 7.63 0.17
CA LYS A 43 3.27 7.37 -1.02
C LYS A 43 3.09 5.87 -1.32
N LEU A 44 3.03 5.05 -0.27
CA LEU A 44 2.78 3.60 -0.34
C LEU A 44 1.28 3.30 -0.39
N ILE A 45 0.62 3.81 -1.42
CA ILE A 45 -0.84 3.74 -1.58
C ILE A 45 -1.19 3.04 -2.89
N LEU A 46 -1.95 1.95 -2.81
CA LEU A 46 -2.37 1.13 -3.94
C LEU A 46 -3.75 1.59 -4.48
N PRO A 47 -3.92 1.86 -5.79
CA PRO A 47 -5.22 2.13 -6.36
C PRO A 47 -6.03 0.83 -6.50
N VAL A 48 -7.18 0.76 -5.82
CA VAL A 48 -8.07 -0.40 -5.85
C VAL A 48 -9.52 0.03 -5.88
N CYS A 49 -10.38 -0.75 -6.54
CA CYS A 49 -11.82 -0.52 -6.46
C CYS A 49 -12.36 -0.89 -5.07
N SER A 50 -13.52 -0.33 -4.69
CA SER A 50 -14.16 -0.58 -3.38
C SER A 50 -14.28 -2.08 -3.03
N GLU A 51 -14.67 -2.91 -4.00
CA GLU A 51 -14.82 -4.37 -3.82
C GLU A 51 -13.48 -5.06 -3.48
N CYS A 52 -12.43 -4.79 -4.26
CA CYS A 52 -11.10 -5.33 -4.00
C CYS A 52 -10.50 -4.77 -2.71
N HIS A 53 -10.81 -3.52 -2.37
CA HIS A 53 -10.37 -2.90 -1.11
C HIS A 53 -10.92 -3.66 0.09
N GLY A 54 -12.22 -3.99 0.09
CA GLY A 54 -12.85 -4.82 1.13
C GLY A 54 -12.17 -6.18 1.28
N LYS A 55 -11.97 -6.89 0.16
CA LYS A 55 -11.32 -8.21 0.13
C LYS A 55 -9.90 -8.22 0.72
N ILE A 56 -9.13 -7.12 0.60
CA ILE A 56 -7.83 -7.01 1.25
C ILE A 56 -7.97 -6.97 2.78
N HIS A 57 -8.96 -6.24 3.29
CA HIS A 57 -9.20 -6.09 4.73
C HIS A 57 -9.88 -7.30 5.39
N GLU A 58 -10.66 -8.06 4.63
CA GLU A 58 -11.39 -9.24 5.14
C GLU A 58 -10.48 -10.46 5.41
N ASN A 59 -9.35 -10.58 4.70
CA ASN A 59 -8.45 -11.74 4.79
C ASN A 59 -7.08 -11.36 5.36
N GLY A 60 -6.69 -12.01 6.45
CA GLY A 60 -5.38 -11.82 7.09
C GLY A 60 -4.19 -12.08 6.16
N VAL A 61 -4.29 -13.03 5.23
CA VAL A 61 -3.25 -13.31 4.23
C VAL A 61 -3.11 -12.14 3.26
N SER A 62 -4.21 -11.62 2.72
CA SER A 62 -4.21 -10.45 1.84
C SER A 62 -3.64 -9.22 2.52
N MET A 63 -3.97 -9.01 3.80
CA MET A 63 -3.43 -7.92 4.60
C MET A 63 -1.92 -8.08 4.88
N ALA A 64 -1.45 -9.30 5.13
CA ALA A 64 -0.02 -9.59 5.29
C ALA A 64 0.75 -9.33 3.98
N LEU A 65 0.24 -9.82 2.86
CA LEU A 65 0.82 -9.57 1.54
C LEU A 65 0.85 -8.08 1.19
N SER A 66 -0.21 -7.33 1.51
CA SER A 66 -0.26 -5.87 1.33
C SER A 66 0.92 -5.18 2.04
N LYS A 67 1.20 -5.57 3.28
CA LYS A 67 2.33 -5.02 4.05
C LYS A 67 3.69 -5.45 3.51
N MET A 68 3.83 -6.71 3.08
CA MET A 68 5.05 -7.21 2.43
C MET A 68 5.34 -6.43 1.14
N VAL A 69 4.33 -6.16 0.31
CA VAL A 69 4.48 -5.33 -0.91
C VAL A 69 4.89 -3.91 -0.54
N GLY A 70 4.27 -3.31 0.49
CA GLY A 70 4.65 -1.98 0.97
C GLY A 70 6.12 -1.90 1.39
N GLN A 71 6.61 -2.89 2.14
CA GLN A 71 8.02 -2.97 2.53
C GLN A 71 8.92 -3.19 1.32
N ALA A 72 8.58 -4.12 0.42
CA ALA A 72 9.38 -4.39 -0.76
C ALA A 72 9.54 -3.16 -1.66
N ILE A 73 8.51 -2.32 -1.80
CA ILE A 73 8.57 -1.06 -2.55
C ILE A 73 9.44 -0.03 -1.83
N TYR A 74 9.28 0.12 -0.51
CA TYR A 74 10.10 1.04 0.27
C TYR A 74 11.60 0.67 0.19
N GLU A 75 11.91 -0.62 0.31
CA GLU A 75 13.27 -1.17 0.28
C GLU A 75 13.93 -1.09 -1.12
N GLN A 76 13.23 -0.65 -2.17
CA GLN A 76 13.87 -0.39 -3.47
C GLN A 76 14.87 0.76 -3.41
N ASN A 77 14.67 1.71 -2.49
CA ASN A 77 15.52 2.91 -2.34
C ASN A 77 15.93 3.17 -0.88
N HIS A 78 15.64 2.24 0.02
CA HIS A 78 15.99 2.30 1.44
C HIS A 78 16.41 0.91 1.92
N THR A 79 17.08 0.86 3.05
CA THR A 79 17.47 -0.37 3.74
C THR A 79 16.33 -0.92 4.59
N ARG A 80 16.46 -2.20 4.98
CA ARG A 80 15.52 -2.84 5.92
C ARG A 80 15.58 -2.22 7.30
N GLU A 81 16.77 -1.78 7.72
CA GLU A 81 17.00 -1.10 8.99
C GLU A 81 16.23 0.23 9.03
N GLU A 82 16.30 1.04 7.97
CA GLU A 82 15.49 2.27 7.84
C GLU A 82 13.98 1.96 7.83
N PHE A 83 13.56 0.88 7.17
CA PHE A 83 12.15 0.45 7.23
C PHE A 83 11.73 0.13 8.66
N ARG A 84 12.55 -0.62 9.41
CA ARG A 84 12.28 -0.98 10.81
C ARG A 84 12.29 0.22 11.74
N GLU A 85 13.17 1.19 11.52
CA GLU A 85 13.16 2.46 12.26
C GLU A 85 11.86 3.22 12.00
N ARG A 86 11.43 3.29 10.74
CA ARG A 86 10.25 4.05 10.31
C ARG A 86 8.90 3.39 10.66
N TYR A 87 8.83 2.06 10.64
CA TYR A 87 7.59 1.28 10.79
C TYR A 87 7.57 0.34 12.01
N GLY A 88 8.70 0.18 12.69
CA GLY A 88 8.85 -0.58 13.95
C GLY A 88 8.98 -2.09 13.80
N GLN A 89 8.80 -2.66 12.61
CA GLN A 89 8.93 -4.09 12.34
C GLN A 89 9.15 -4.33 10.84
N SER A 90 9.60 -5.52 10.48
CA SER A 90 9.55 -6.05 9.12
C SER A 90 8.38 -7.03 8.99
N TYR A 91 7.90 -7.21 7.76
CA TYR A 91 6.80 -8.07 7.37
C TYR A 91 7.25 -9.31 6.59
N PHE A 92 8.55 -9.41 6.29
CA PHE A 92 9.26 -10.60 5.81
C PHE A 92 10.77 -10.46 6.03
#